data_AF-A0A2P8VRB0-F1
#
_entry.id   AF-A0A2P8VRB0-F1
#
_cell.length_a   1.000
_cell.length_b   1.000
_cell.length_c   1.000
_cell.angle_alpha   90.00
_cell.angle_beta   90.00
_cell.angle_gamma   90.00
#
_symmetry.space_group_name_H-M   'P 1'
#
loop_
_entity.id
_entity.type
_entity.pdbx_description
1 polymer ?
#
loop_
_entity_poly.entity_id
_entity_poly.type
_entity_poly.pdbx_seq_one_letter_code
_entity_poly.pdbx_strand_id
1 'polypeptide(L)' 'MDLKTFFEYFDTLAEAPNGIQRLRELILDMAVRGKLVPQDPKDLTGQETFEKLLKEKADLAKEKRIGSTGFSMLV' A
#
# COMPACT_ATOMS: atom_id res chain seq x y z
N MET A 1 3.73 -8.78 10.71
CA MET A 1 5.02 -9.49 10.58
C MET A 1 6.01 -8.48 10.07
N ASP A 2 7.08 -8.24 10.82
CA ASP A 2 8.18 -7.39 10.35
C ASP A 2 9.12 -8.18 9.42
N LEU A 3 9.91 -7.47 8.61
CA LEU A 3 10.84 -8.04 7.65
C LEU A 3 11.89 -8.93 8.33
N LYS A 4 12.29 -8.61 9.56
CA LYS A 4 13.31 -9.36 10.30
C LYS A 4 12.80 -10.75 10.67
N THR A 5 11.61 -10.82 11.26
CA THR A 5 10.90 -12.05 11.60
C THR A 5 10.62 -12.88 10.36
N PHE A 6 10.28 -12.24 9.23
CA PHE A 6 10.10 -12.95 7.96
C PHE A 6 11.35 -13.70 7.51
N PHE A 7 12.51 -13.05 7.55
CA PHE A 7 13.77 -13.70 7.15
C PHE A 7 14.24 -14.76 8.15
N GLU A 8 13.91 -14.63 9.44
CA GLU A 8 14.22 -15.65 10.45
C GLU A 8 13.50 -16.98 10.21
N TYR A 9 12.28 -16.95 9.66
CA TYR A 9 11.50 -18.15 9.34
C TYR A 9 11.53 -18.51 7.85
N PHE A 10 12.34 -17.81 7.05
CA PHE A 10 12.33 -17.95 5.59
C PHE A 10 12.69 -19.37 5.15
N ASP A 11 13.75 -19.95 5.71
CA ASP A 11 14.21 -21.29 5.34
C ASP A 11 13.13 -22.34 5.64
N THR A 12 12.51 -22.26 6.82
CA THR A 12 11.40 -23.12 7.22
C THR A 12 10.19 -22.99 6.29
N LEU A 13 9.88 -21.77 5.84
CA LEU A 13 8.79 -21.52 4.90
C LEU A 13 9.13 -22.01 3.49
N ALA A 14 10.40 -21.97 3.07
CA ALA A 14 10.84 -22.43 1.76
C ALA A 14 10.87 -23.96 1.66
N GLU A 15 11.22 -24.65 2.75
CA GLU A 15 11.29 -26.12 2.82
C GLU A 15 9.93 -26.79 3.02
N ALA A 16 8.91 -26.05 3.48
CA ALA A 16 7.56 -26.58 3.67
C ALA A 16 6.93 -27.04 2.33
N PRO A 17 6.07 -28.08 2.33
CA PRO A 17 5.28 -28.46 1.16
C PRO A 17 4.45 -27.27 0.67
N ASN A 18 4.57 -26.93 -0.61
CA ASN A 18 3.97 -25.74 -1.24
C ASN A 18 4.48 -24.38 -0.69
N GLY A 19 5.55 -24.38 0.09
CA GLY A 19 6.15 -23.22 0.73
C GLY A 19 6.52 -22.11 -0.24
N ILE A 20 7.20 -22.46 -1.34
CA ILE A 20 7.57 -21.53 -2.41
C ILE A 20 6.35 -20.87 -3.07
N GLN A 21 5.23 -21.59 -3.21
CA GLN A 21 4.02 -21.03 -3.81
C GLN A 21 3.34 -20.03 -2.87
N ARG A 22 3.27 -20.37 -1.57
CA ARG A 22 2.77 -19.46 -0.53
C ARG A 22 3.64 -18.22 -0.36
N LEU A 23 4.96 -18.38 -0.47
CA LEU A 23 5.92 -17.29 -0.40
C LEU A 23 5.69 -16.28 -1.55
N ARG A 24 5.45 -16.79 -2.76
CA ARG A 24 5.11 -15.96 -3.92
C ARG A 24 3.80 -15.18 -3.71
N GLU A 25 2.77 -15.84 -3.20
CA GLU A 25 1.49 -15.19 -2.87
C GLU A 25 1.69 -14.07 -1.84
N LEU A 26 2.47 -14.32 -0.79
CA LEU A 26 2.73 -13.34 0.26
C LEU A 26 3.53 -12.14 -0.24
N ILE A 27 4.58 -12.36 -1.04
CA ILE A 27 5.37 -11.28 -1.64
C ILE A 27 4.50 -10.43 -2.58
N LEU A 28 3.64 -11.06 -3.38
CA LEU A 28 2.70 -10.34 -4.26
C LEU A 28 1.69 -9.50 -3.46
N ASP A 29 1.11 -10.05 -2.40
CA ASP A 29 0.19 -9.31 -1.52
C ASP A 29 0.90 -8.10 -0.86
N MET A 30 2.15 -8.27 -0.42
CA MET A 30 2.96 -7.17 0.10
C MET A 30 3.29 -6.12 -0.96
N ALA A 31 3.56 -6.53 -2.20
CA ALA A 31 3.80 -5.64 -3.33
C ALA A 31 2.58 -4.78 -3.64
N VAL A 32 1.41 -5.40 -3.73
CA VAL A 32 0.13 -4.72 -4.00
C VAL A 32 -0.20 -3.72 -2.89
N ARG A 33 0.12 -4.06 -1.63
CA ARG A 33 -0.08 -3.18 -0.47
C ARG A 33 1.01 -2.11 -0.30
N GLY A 34 2.04 -2.10 -1.15
CA GLY A 34 3.15 -1.14 -1.09
C GLY A 34 4.12 -1.35 0.08
N LYS A 35 4.16 -2.55 0.69
CA LYS A 35 4.94 -2.84 1.91
C LYS A 35 6.34 -3.41 1.67
N LEU A 36 6.82 -3.39 0.42
CA LEU A 36 8.14 -3.94 0.04
C LEU A 36 9.32 -2.99 0.28
N VAL A 37 9.04 -1.74 0.65
CA VAL A 37 10.05 -0.70 0.92
C VAL A 37 9.86 -0.21 2.36
N PRO A 38 10.95 0.10 3.10
CA PRO A 38 10.84 0.71 4.42
C PRO A 38 9.93 1.94 4.35
N GLN A 39 8.87 1.91 5.14
CA GLN A 39 7.96 3.05 5.27
C GLN A 39 8.54 3.99 6.33
N ASP A 40 8.64 5.29 6.04
CA ASP A 40 9.01 6.25 7.08
C ASP A 40 7.82 6.39 8.04
N PRO A 41 8.00 6.23 9.36
CA PRO A 41 6.91 6.47 10.32
C PRO A 41 6.37 7.92 10.30
N LYS A 42 7.08 8.86 9.65
CA LYS A 42 6.61 10.22 9.36
C LYS A 42 5.87 10.34 8.03
N ASP A 43 5.90 9.31 7.19
CA ASP A 43 5.07 9.28 5.99
C ASP A 43 3.62 9.24 6.41
N LEU A 44 2.84 10.12 5.79
CA LEU A 44 1.40 10.14 5.96
C LEU A 44 0.88 8.76 5.56
N THR A 45 0.02 8.20 6.40
CA THR A 45 -0.66 6.95 6.05
C THR A 45 -1.42 7.14 4.73
N GLY A 46 -1.65 6.05 3.99
CA GLY A 46 -2.41 6.13 2.74
C GLY A 46 -3.77 6.81 2.91
N GLN A 47 -4.38 6.67 4.10
CA GLN A 47 -5.64 7.28 4.46
C GLN A 47 -5.52 8.80 4.69
N GLU A 48 -4.52 9.26 5.45
CA GLU A 48 -4.25 10.70 5.65
C GLU A 48 -3.82 11.38 4.34
N THR A 49 -3.05 10.70 3.49
CA THR A 49 -2.67 11.18 2.16
C THR A 49 -3.90 11.32 1.27
N PHE A 50 -4.82 10.35 1.31
CA PHE A 50 -6.06 10.38 0.56
C PHE A 50 -6.99 11.50 1.03
N GLU A 51 -7.14 11.71 2.33
CA GLU A 51 -7.93 12.80 2.91
C GLU A 51 -7.37 14.18 2.51
N LYS A 52 -6.04 14.34 2.52
CA LYS A 52 -5.39 15.57 2.02
C LYS A 52 -5.64 15.78 0.53
N LEU A 53 -5.53 14.72 -0.29
CA LEU A 53 -5.81 14.78 -1.73
C LEU A 53 -7.27 15.20 -2.00
N LEU A 54 -8.23 14.65 -1.25
CA LEU A 54 -9.65 15.01 -1.37
C LEU A 54 -9.89 16.48 -0.99
N LYS A 55 -9.26 16.95 0.08
CA LYS A 55 -9.36 18.34 0.52
C LYS A 55 -8.76 19.30 -0.51
N GLU A 56 -7.55 19.03 -0.99
CA GLU A 56 -6.88 19.82 -2.02
C GLU A 56 -7.70 19.85 -3.32
N LYS A 57 -8.28 18.71 -3.74
CA LYS A 57 -9.20 18.65 -4.88
C LYS A 57 -10.44 19.52 -4.66
N ALA A 58 -11.05 19.48 -3.47
CA ALA A 58 -12.22 20.29 -3.15
C ALA A 58 -11.91 21.79 -3.20
N ASP A 59 -10.74 22.18 -2.71
CA ASP A 59 -10.30 23.59 -2.74
C ASP A 59 -9.94 24.02 -4.18
N LEU A 60 -9.26 23.18 -4.97
CA LEU A 60 -9.00 23.45 -6.39
C LEU A 60 -10.28 23.49 -7.25
N ALA A 61 -11.30 22.70 -6.91
CA ALA A 61 -12.61 22.73 -7.55
C ALA A 61 -13.38 24.03 -7.21
N LYS A 62 -13.30 24.53 -5.97
CA LYS A 62 -13.82 25.85 -5.59
C LYS A 62 -13.10 26.96 -6.36
N GLU A 63 -11.80 26.81 -6.58
CA GLU A 63 -10.98 27.75 -7.36
C GLU A 63 -11.18 27.63 -8.89
N LYS A 64 -12.06 26.73 -9.36
CA LYS A 64 -12.35 26.46 -10.80
C LYS A 64 -11.12 26.07 -11.64
N ARG A 65 -10.06 25.57 -11.00
CA ARG A 65 -8.78 25.24 -11.65
C ARG A 65 -8.76 23.84 -12.28
N ILE A 66 -9.74 22.99 -11.98
CA ILE A 66 -9.86 21.62 -12.49
C ILE A 66 -11.33 21.28 -12.78
N GLY A 67 -11.58 20.60 -13.91
CA GLY A 67 -12.88 20.00 -14.21
C GLY A 67 -13.11 18.75 -13.37
N SER A 68 -14.32 18.56 -12.84
CA SER A 68 -14.71 17.49 -11.90
C SER A 68 -14.71 16.06 -12.49
N THR A 69 -14.08 15.85 -13.64
CA THR A 69 -14.17 14.61 -14.40
C THR A 69 -13.00 13.69 -14.05
N GLY A 70 -13.26 12.57 -13.40
CA GLY A 70 -12.33 11.44 -13.44
C GLY A 70 -12.25 10.51 -12.23
N PHE A 71 -12.87 10.82 -11.09
CA PHE A 71 -12.95 9.87 -9.97
C PHE A 71 -14.38 9.84 -9.45
N SER A 72 -15.22 9.11 -10.19
CA SER A 72 -16.48 8.61 -9.64
C SER A 72 -16.11 7.82 -8.40
N MET A 73 -16.61 8.29 -7.25
CA MET A 73 -16.72 7.59 -5.99
C MET A 73 -16.98 6.10 -6.25
N LEU A 74 -15.94 5.29 -6.10
CA LEU A 74 -16.02 3.83 -6.11
C LEU A 74 -15.48 3.37 -4.77
N VAL A 75 -16.20 3.79 -3.73
CA VAL A 75 -16.33 3.12 -2.44
C VAL A 75 -17.75 3.34 -1.97
#